data_AF-A0A1A8FWJ9-F1
#
_entry.id   AF-A0A1A8FWJ9-F1
#
_cell.length_a   1.000
_cell.length_b   1.000
_cell.length_c   1.000
_cell.angle_alpha   90.00
_cell.angle_beta   90.00
_cell.angle_gamma   90.00
#
_symmetry.space_group_name_H-M   'P 1'
#
loop_
_entity.id
_entity.type
_entity.pdbx_description
1 polymer ?
#
loop_
_entity_poly.entity_id
_entity_poly.type
_entity_poly.pdbx_seq_one_letter_code
_entity_poly.pdbx_strand_id
1 'polypeptide(L)' 'EKDFCPVDRLRLQLHQCRPSSLLVRNLLDKLNVMCPHYAECQQQMQRCELQPHLHNRCPVFRRLREEAE' A
#
# COMPACT_ATOMS: atom_id res chain seq x y z
N GLU A 1 -15.98 18.71 -9.52
CA GLU A 1 -15.37 17.36 -9.70
C GLU A 1 -16.18 16.56 -10.70
N LYS A 2 -15.58 15.58 -11.41
CA LYS A 2 -16.28 14.83 -12.47
C LYS A 2 -17.03 13.65 -11.84
N ASP A 3 -18.36 13.69 -11.83
CA ASP A 3 -19.25 12.60 -11.37
C ASP A 3 -19.34 11.42 -12.36
N PHE A 4 -18.22 11.04 -12.97
CA PHE A 4 -18.19 10.01 -14.01
C PHE A 4 -17.05 9.03 -13.75
N CYS A 5 -17.31 7.74 -14.00
CA CYS A 5 -16.28 6.72 -14.00
C CYS A 5 -15.27 7.00 -15.13
N PRO A 6 -13.95 6.98 -14.87
CA PRO A 6 -12.93 7.33 -15.86
C PRO A 6 -12.79 6.30 -16.99
N VAL A 7 -13.33 5.09 -16.80
CA VAL A 7 -13.19 3.98 -17.76
C VAL A 7 -14.32 3.98 -18.79
N ASP A 8 -15.57 4.07 -18.33
CA ASP A 8 -16.77 3.93 -19.18
C ASP A 8 -17.59 5.23 -19.30
N ARG A 9 -17.22 6.28 -18.56
CA ARG A 9 -17.91 7.59 -18.49
C ARG A 9 -19.35 7.51 -17.98
N LEU A 10 -19.74 6.42 -17.31
CA LEU A 10 -21.03 6.34 -16.63
C LEU A 10 -21.06 7.23 -15.40
N ARG A 11 -22.24 7.78 -15.07
CA ARG A 11 -22.40 8.62 -13.88
C ARG A 11 -22.07 7.78 -12.64
N LEU A 12 -21.18 8.29 -11.81
CA LEU A 12 -20.68 7.62 -10.61
C LEU A 12 -20.71 8.58 -9.43
N GLN A 13 -21.27 8.14 -8.31
CA GLN A 13 -21.26 8.87 -7.06
C GLN A 13 -20.48 8.07 -6.02
N LEU A 14 -19.50 8.70 -5.34
CA LEU A 14 -18.62 8.01 -4.40
C LEU A 14 -19.36 7.30 -3.27
N HIS A 15 -20.49 7.85 -2.80
CA HIS A 15 -21.30 7.22 -1.75
C HIS A 15 -21.96 5.90 -2.19
N GLN A 16 -22.05 5.62 -3.49
CA GLN A 16 -22.59 4.37 -4.04
C GLN A 16 -21.51 3.29 -4.21
N CYS A 17 -20.23 3.68 -4.15
CA CYS A 17 -19.12 2.75 -4.24
C CYS A 17 -19.09 1.82 -3.02
N ARG A 18 -18.76 0.54 -3.25
CA ARG A 18 -18.60 -0.46 -2.19
C ARG A 18 -17.17 -0.97 -2.16
N PRO A 19 -16.68 -1.41 -0.99
CA PRO A 19 -15.42 -2.15 -0.93
C PRO A 19 -15.47 -3.36 -1.86
N SER A 20 -14.34 -3.64 -2.51
CA SER A 20 -14.17 -4.88 -3.28
C SER A 20 -14.29 -6.11 -2.39
N SER A 21 -14.56 -7.27 -3.01
CA SER A 21 -14.67 -8.53 -2.28
C SER A 21 -13.40 -8.89 -1.50
N LEU A 22 -13.56 -9.70 -0.44
CA LEU A 22 -12.44 -10.19 0.36
C LEU A 22 -11.39 -10.92 -0.50
N LEU A 23 -11.83 -11.68 -1.51
CA LEU A 23 -10.93 -12.37 -2.43
C LEU A 23 -10.03 -11.38 -3.18
N VAL A 24 -10.61 -10.31 -3.75
CA VAL A 24 -9.84 -9.28 -4.46
C VAL A 24 -8.86 -8.60 -3.51
N ARG A 25 -9.28 -8.28 -2.29
CA ARG A 25 -8.40 -7.71 -1.27
C ARG A 25 -7.21 -8.62 -0.97
N ASN A 26 -7.47 -9.90 -0.71
CA ASN A 26 -6.44 -10.90 -0.38
C ASN A 26 -5.44 -11.11 -1.52
N LEU A 27 -5.90 -11.07 -2.77
CA LEU A 27 -5.02 -11.16 -3.94
C LEU A 27 -4.08 -9.96 -4.01
N LEU A 28 -4.60 -8.75 -3.77
CA LEU A 28 -3.80 -7.53 -3.76
C LEU A 28 -2.80 -7.50 -2.58
N ASP A 29 -3.16 -8.06 -1.43
CA ASP A 29 -2.31 -8.07 -0.24
C ASP A 29 -1.10 -9.00 -0.38
N LYS A 30 -1.24 -10.08 -1.16
CA LYS A 30 -0.17 -11.04 -1.45
C LYS A 30 0.79 -10.60 -2.57
N LEU A 31 0.56 -9.42 -3.17
CA LEU A 31 1.47 -8.90 -4.19
C LEU A 31 2.87 -8.72 -3.59
N ASN A 32 3.89 -9.25 -4.25
CA ASN A 32 5.27 -9.04 -3.83
C ASN A 32 5.71 -7.60 -4.14
N VAL A 33 6.26 -6.94 -3.13
CA VAL A 33 6.78 -5.57 -3.20
C VAL A 33 8.17 -5.51 -2.61
N MET A 34 8.93 -4.49 -3.02
CA MET A 34 10.23 -4.13 -2.44
C MET A 34 10.04 -3.07 -1.36
N CYS A 35 10.93 -3.05 -0.37
CA CYS A 35 11.07 -1.88 0.49
C CYS A 35 11.39 -0.63 -0.36
N PRO A 36 10.76 0.54 -0.09
CA PRO A 36 11.03 1.78 -0.83
C PRO A 36 12.48 2.25 -0.69
N HIS A 37 13.17 1.87 0.39
CA HIS A 37 14.58 2.18 0.62
C HIS A 37 15.51 1.12 0.06
N TYR A 38 15.34 0.78 -1.22
CA TYR A 38 16.04 -0.35 -1.86
C TYR A 38 17.56 -0.32 -1.73
N ALA A 39 18.18 0.87 -1.72
CA ALA A 39 19.63 1.02 -1.62
C ALA A 39 20.22 0.44 -0.32
N GLU A 40 19.47 0.51 0.79
CA GLU A 40 19.91 0.08 2.12
C GLU A 40 19.12 -1.12 2.65
N CYS A 41 17.90 -1.32 2.14
CA CYS A 41 17.01 -2.40 2.49
C CYS A 41 16.45 -3.07 1.23
N GLN A 42 17.08 -4.17 0.82
CA GLN A 42 16.67 -4.94 -0.36
C GLN A 42 15.59 -5.98 -0.07
N GLN A 43 14.83 -5.81 1.02
CA GLN A 43 13.87 -6.81 1.45
C GLN A 43 12.65 -6.86 0.52
N GLN A 44 12.31 -8.07 0.07
CA GLN A 44 11.06 -8.40 -0.60
C GLN A 44 10.05 -8.95 0.40
N MET A 45 8.78 -8.57 0.25
CA MET A 45 7.70 -9.06 1.09
C MET A 45 6.35 -8.92 0.38
N GLN A 46 5.30 -9.51 0.95
CA GLN A 46 3.93 -9.25 0.51
C GLN A 46 3.53 -7.83 0.87
N ARG A 47 2.67 -7.20 0.05
CA ARG A 47 2.26 -5.80 0.21
C ARG A 47 1.68 -5.50 1.59
N CYS A 48 0.93 -6.43 2.18
CA CYS A 48 0.39 -6.26 3.54
C CYS A 48 1.46 -6.19 4.64
N GLU A 49 2.64 -6.76 4.41
CA GLU A 49 3.76 -6.81 5.37
C GLU A 49 4.64 -5.56 5.34
N LEU A 50 4.43 -4.66 4.38
CA LEU A 50 5.24 -3.46 4.20
C LEU A 50 5.13 -2.53 5.41
N GLN A 51 3.93 -2.28 5.92
CA GLN A 51 3.73 -1.40 7.08
C GLN A 51 4.38 -1.96 8.36
N PRO A 52 4.17 -3.24 8.75
CA PRO A 52 4.92 -3.85 9.85
C PRO A 52 6.44 -3.85 9.64
N HIS A 53 6.91 -4.03 8.40
CA HIS A 53 8.32 -3.95 8.08
C HIS A 53 8.88 -2.56 8.36
N LEU A 54 8.26 -1.50 7.86
CA LEU A 54 8.71 -0.13 8.06
C LEU A 54 8.75 0.23 9.55
N HIS A 55 7.75 -0.19 10.34
CA HIS A 55 7.69 0.16 11.75
C HIS A 55 8.70 -0.60 12.63
N ASN A 56 8.93 -1.89 12.36
CA ASN A 56 9.63 -2.77 13.31
C ASN A 56 10.98 -3.29 12.80
N ARG A 57 11.12 -3.45 11.49
CA ARG A 57 12.19 -4.25 10.86
C ARG A 57 13.12 -3.43 9.96
N CYS A 58 12.63 -2.34 9.35
CA CYS A 58 13.39 -1.57 8.39
C CYS A 58 14.53 -0.81 9.09
N PRO A 59 15.81 -1.09 8.74
CA PRO A 59 16.94 -0.43 9.37
C PRO A 59 16.97 1.07 9.10
N VAL A 60 16.58 1.49 7.88
CA VAL A 60 16.52 2.90 7.49
C VAL A 60 15.48 3.64 8.32
N PHE A 61 14.28 3.06 8.44
CA PHE A 61 13.21 3.71 9.17
C PHE A 61 13.47 3.73 10.68
N ARG A 62 14.16 2.71 11.22
CA ARG A 62 14.62 2.72 12.61
C ARG A 62 15.60 3.86 12.86
N ARG A 63 16.62 4.03 12.02
CA ARG A 63 17.59 5.14 12.15
C ARG A 63 16.91 6.51 12.05
N LEU A 64 16.04 6.71 11.05
CA LEU A 64 15.30 7.97 10.89
C LEU A 64 14.44 8.31 12.11
N ARG A 65 13.91 7.30 12.80
CA ARG A 65 13.12 7.49 14.02
C ARG A 65 14.01 7.85 15.21
N GLU A 66 15.16 7.18 15.36
CA GLU A 66 16.15 7.47 16.40
C GLU A 66 16.76 8.88 16.24
N GLU A 67 16.93 9.37 15.00
CA GLU A 67 17.44 10.73 14.73
C GLU A 67 16.40 11.85 14.97
N ALA A 68 15.12 11.49 15.05
CA ALA A 68 14.02 12.43 15.27
C ALA A 68 13.64 12.59 16.76
N GLU A 69 14.17 11.73 17.63
CA GLU A 69 14.01 11.75 19.09
C GLU A 69 15.16 12.53 19.76
#